data_AF-A0A2N4UT55-F1
#
_entry.id   AF-A0A2N4UT55-F1
#
_cell.length_a   1.000
_cell.length_b   1.000
_cell.length_c   1.000
_cell.angle_alpha   90.00
_cell.angle_beta   90.00
_cell.angle_gamma   90.00
#
_symmetry.space_group_name_H-M   'P 1'
#
loop_
_entity.id
_entity.type
_entity.pdbx_description
1 polymer ?
#
loop_
_entity_poly.entity_id
_entity_poly.type
_entity_poly.pdbx_seq_one_letter_code
_entity_poly.pdbx_strand_id
1 'polypeptide(L)'
;MNLYRKAKGFTLIEGIITIVLLAIAMITLISFLFPQVERSAIPYYQARSAAMGEAILNQVLARQFDQHSDPNGDSVYRCGEMVPKSDAKGKRIDVFNTCTVPARFGPDSSEEATKPQFDNDVDDFIGCWGTAQQCPQTYTYNGKAYKKPTLASRRGNLVDLVPSLPDSDYNHIFATINVEVVGQSLKKVIVNVNAGRYGKYDYIAYKGNY
;
A
#
# COMPACT_ATOMS: atom_id res chain seq x y z
N MET A 1 -25.42 48.46 -60.83
CA MET A 1 -24.09 48.13 -61.38
C MET A 1 -23.47 47.07 -60.48
N ASN A 2 -23.41 45.81 -60.92
CA ASN A 2 -22.81 44.72 -60.17
C ASN A 2 -21.31 44.67 -60.46
N LEU A 3 -20.49 44.99 -59.46
CA LEU A 3 -19.03 44.85 -59.52
C LEU A 3 -18.69 43.36 -59.41
N TYR A 4 -18.45 42.70 -60.55
CA TYR A 4 -17.86 41.38 -60.58
C TYR A 4 -16.41 41.46 -60.10
N ARG A 5 -16.19 41.04 -58.84
CA ARG A 5 -14.87 40.92 -58.22
C ARG A 5 -14.16 39.73 -58.87
N LYS A 6 -13.09 39.98 -59.66
CA LYS A 6 -12.27 38.89 -60.23
C LYS A 6 -11.72 38.04 -59.09
N ALA A 7 -12.06 36.76 -59.06
CA ALA A 7 -11.44 35.78 -58.18
C ALA A 7 -9.94 35.72 -58.55
N LYS A 8 -9.07 36.21 -57.67
CA LYS A 8 -7.64 36.04 -57.82
C LYS A 8 -7.30 34.63 -57.33
N GLY A 9 -6.80 33.80 -58.24
CA GLY A 9 -6.26 32.49 -57.91
C GLY A 9 -5.03 32.60 -57.01
N PHE A 10 -4.74 31.52 -56.31
CA PHE A 10 -3.62 31.41 -55.40
C PHE A 10 -2.33 31.04 -56.16
N THR A 11 -1.19 31.58 -55.73
CA THR A 11 0.09 31.29 -56.38
C THR A 11 0.72 30.02 -55.82
N LEU A 12 1.48 29.29 -56.64
CA LEU A 12 2.15 28.05 -56.21
C LEU A 12 3.09 28.29 -55.01
N ILE A 13 3.78 29.44 -54.98
CA ILE A 13 4.69 29.80 -53.89
C ILE A 13 3.96 30.03 -52.56
N GLU A 14 2.78 30.66 -52.60
CA GLU A 14 1.96 30.90 -51.41
C GLU A 14 1.50 29.56 -50.79
N GLY A 15 1.30 28.52 -51.62
CA GLY A 15 0.93 27.18 -51.18
C GLY A 15 2.04 26.44 -50.48
N ILE A 16 3.24 26.53 -51.06
CA ILE A 16 4.44 25.98 -50.45
C ILE A 16 4.66 26.62 -49.08
N ILE A 17 4.56 27.96 -49.00
CA ILE A 17 4.72 28.68 -47.73
C ILE A 17 3.66 28.24 -46.71
N THR A 18 2.40 28.11 -47.13
CA THR A 18 1.30 27.69 -46.23
C THR A 18 1.51 26.29 -45.67
N ILE A 19 1.89 25.32 -46.51
CA ILE A 19 2.13 23.94 -46.08
C ILE A 19 3.33 23.87 -45.13
N VAL A 20 4.40 24.61 -45.41
CA VAL A 20 5.59 24.68 -44.54
C VAL A 20 5.24 25.29 -43.18
N LEU A 21 4.50 26.39 -43.16
CA LEU A 21 4.06 27.03 -41.91
C LEU A 21 3.14 26.12 -41.10
N LEU A 22 2.21 25.43 -41.76
CA LEU A 22 1.31 24.49 -41.10
C LEU A 22 2.06 23.29 -40.54
N ALA A 23 3.06 22.77 -41.25
CA ALA A 23 3.92 21.68 -40.78
C ALA A 23 4.69 22.09 -39.51
N ILE A 24 5.31 23.27 -39.51
CA ILE A 24 6.04 23.78 -38.33
C ILE A 24 5.09 23.98 -37.14
N ALA A 25 3.91 24.57 -37.37
CA ALA A 25 2.89 24.76 -36.34
C ALA A 25 2.41 23.42 -35.77
N MET A 26 2.19 22.41 -36.61
CA MET A 26 1.72 21.10 -36.17
C MET A 26 2.80 20.36 -35.37
N ILE A 27 4.07 20.41 -35.80
CA ILE A 27 5.19 19.80 -35.07
C ILE A 27 5.33 20.42 -33.68
N THR A 28 5.30 21.75 -33.59
CA THR A 28 5.40 22.44 -32.29
C THR A 28 4.24 22.10 -31.37
N LEU A 29 3.01 22.10 -31.87
CA LEU A 29 1.83 21.68 -31.10
C LEU A 29 1.95 20.23 -30.60
N ILE A 30 2.37 19.30 -31.47
CA ILE A 30 2.58 17.90 -31.11
C ILE A 30 3.66 17.77 -30.03
N SER A 31 4.80 18.46 -30.18
CA SER A 31 5.89 18.42 -29.20
C SER A 31 5.50 18.94 -27.82
N PHE A 32 4.54 19.86 -27.71
CA PHE A 32 4.04 20.36 -26.43
C PHE A 32 2.86 19.55 -25.88
N LEU A 33 1.94 19.11 -26.73
CA LEU A 33 0.71 18.45 -26.32
C LEU A 33 0.95 17.00 -25.84
N PHE A 34 1.72 16.21 -26.58
CA PHE A 34 1.95 14.80 -26.25
C PHE A 34 2.57 14.57 -24.85
N PRO A 35 3.61 15.31 -24.41
CA PRO A 35 4.16 15.12 -23.07
C PRO A 35 3.23 15.63 -21.96
N GLN A 36 2.19 16.42 -22.27
CA GLN A 36 1.19 16.83 -21.29
C GLN A 36 0.12 15.75 -21.08
N VAL A 37 -0.27 15.06 -22.16
CA VAL A 37 -1.25 13.96 -22.12
C VAL A 37 -0.74 12.76 -21.31
N GLU A 38 0.56 12.46 -21.37
CA GLU A 38 1.12 11.36 -20.56
C GLU A 38 1.12 11.70 -19.06
N ARG A 39 1.43 12.96 -18.72
CA ARG A 39 1.51 13.42 -17.33
C ARG A 39 0.14 13.65 -16.68
N SER A 40 -0.94 13.76 -17.45
CA SER A 40 -2.28 14.00 -16.90
C SER A 40 -2.84 12.80 -16.13
N ALA A 41 -2.32 11.58 -16.36
CA ALA A 41 -2.76 10.39 -15.63
C ALA A 41 -2.09 10.24 -14.25
N ILE A 42 -0.90 10.82 -14.04
CA ILE A 42 -0.14 10.71 -12.77
C ILE A 42 -0.97 11.16 -11.54
N PRO A 43 -1.59 12.36 -11.51
CA PRO A 43 -2.32 12.81 -10.32
C PRO A 43 -3.50 11.90 -9.97
N TYR A 44 -4.10 11.24 -10.96
CA TYR A 44 -5.16 10.26 -10.73
C TYR A 44 -4.64 9.03 -9.96
N TYR A 45 -3.50 8.48 -10.37
CA TYR A 45 -2.87 7.35 -9.66
C TYR A 45 -2.32 7.74 -8.29
N GLN A 46 -1.84 8.98 -8.13
CA GLN A 46 -1.42 9.52 -6.83
C GLN A 46 -2.58 9.63 -5.84
N ALA A 47 -3.72 10.16 -6.29
CA ALA A 47 -4.91 10.27 -5.43
C ALA A 47 -5.43 8.87 -5.04
N ARG A 48 -5.42 7.93 -5.99
CA ARG A 48 -5.81 6.54 -5.75
C ARG A 48 -4.86 5.85 -4.78
N SER A 49 -3.55 5.98 -4.96
CA SER A 49 -2.57 5.39 -4.04
C SER A 49 -2.67 5.96 -2.64
N ALA A 50 -3.00 7.25 -2.50
CA ALA A 50 -3.23 7.90 -1.21
C ALA A 50 -4.43 7.31 -0.48
N ALA A 51 -5.57 7.19 -1.17
CA ALA A 51 -6.76 6.55 -0.60
C ALA A 51 -6.50 5.09 -0.19
N MET A 52 -5.69 4.35 -0.97
CA MET A 52 -5.31 2.98 -0.64
C MET A 52 -4.38 2.92 0.56
N GLY A 53 -3.35 3.78 0.60
CA GLY A 53 -2.45 3.87 1.73
C GLY A 53 -3.20 4.17 3.03
N GLU A 54 -4.14 5.11 2.99
CA GLU A 54 -5.00 5.44 4.13
C GLU A 54 -5.89 4.27 4.54
N ALA A 55 -6.55 3.59 3.59
CA ALA A 55 -7.40 2.44 3.89
C ALA A 55 -6.61 1.28 4.53
N ILE A 56 -5.42 0.97 3.99
CA ILE A 56 -4.53 -0.06 4.53
C ILE A 56 -4.06 0.34 5.93
N LEU A 57 -3.61 1.57 6.11
CA LEU A 57 -3.19 2.07 7.42
C LEU A 57 -4.33 1.99 8.44
N ASN A 58 -5.55 2.37 8.06
CA ASN A 58 -6.71 2.27 8.94
C ASN A 58 -7.00 0.83 9.36
N GLN A 59 -6.87 -0.13 8.44
CA GLN A 59 -7.06 -1.54 8.78
C GLN A 59 -5.96 -2.05 9.74
N VAL A 60 -4.69 -1.77 9.43
CA VAL A 60 -3.55 -2.22 10.24
C VAL A 60 -3.59 -1.57 11.63
N LEU A 61 -3.82 -0.25 11.71
CA LEU A 61 -3.87 0.48 12.96
C LEU A 61 -5.11 0.16 13.80
N ALA A 62 -6.18 -0.37 13.20
CA ALA A 62 -7.35 -0.85 13.93
C ALA A 62 -7.11 -2.19 14.65
N ARG A 63 -6.01 -2.90 14.35
CA ARG A 63 -5.62 -4.13 15.04
C ARG A 63 -4.82 -3.85 16.32
N GLN A 64 -4.58 -4.92 17.08
CA GLN A 64 -3.86 -4.85 18.35
C GLN A 64 -2.41 -4.41 18.13
N PHE A 65 -1.78 -3.89 19.18
CA PHE A 65 -0.36 -3.56 19.11
C PHE A 65 0.50 -4.83 18.92
N ASP A 66 0.17 -5.93 19.61
CA ASP A 66 0.92 -7.19 19.69
C ASP A 66 -0.06 -8.29 20.10
N GLN A 67 0.11 -9.52 19.63
CA GLN A 67 -0.71 -10.69 19.98
C GLN A 67 -0.80 -10.97 21.50
N HIS A 68 0.16 -10.49 22.30
CA HIS A 68 0.12 -10.58 23.76
C HIS A 68 -0.64 -9.43 24.44
N SER A 69 -1.35 -8.61 23.66
CA SER A 69 -2.18 -7.50 24.13
C SER A 69 -3.66 -7.87 23.95
N ASP A 70 -4.38 -8.16 25.04
CA ASP A 70 -5.77 -8.64 24.97
C ASP A 70 -6.78 -7.48 24.81
N PRO A 71 -7.59 -7.41 23.72
CA PRO A 71 -8.64 -6.40 23.58
C PRO A 71 -10.03 -6.88 23.98
N ASN A 72 -10.25 -8.18 24.22
CA ASN A 72 -11.58 -8.79 24.39
C ASN A 72 -11.79 -9.46 25.76
N GLY A 73 -10.72 -9.68 26.53
CA GLY A 73 -10.78 -10.15 27.91
C GLY A 73 -10.56 -9.03 28.92
N ASP A 74 -11.12 -9.22 30.10
CA ASP A 74 -11.12 -8.37 31.31
C ASP A 74 -9.71 -8.09 31.90
N SER A 75 -8.69 -7.86 31.07
CA SER A 75 -7.32 -7.67 31.52
C SER A 75 -6.61 -6.55 30.76
N VAL A 76 -6.48 -5.43 31.48
CA VAL A 76 -5.97 -4.09 31.16
C VAL A 76 -4.47 -4.08 30.76
N TYR A 77 -3.90 -5.23 30.42
CA TYR A 77 -2.46 -5.40 30.40
C TYR A 77 -1.87 -5.39 29.00
N ARG A 78 -1.06 -4.37 28.75
CA ARG A 78 -0.29 -4.22 27.53
C ARG A 78 0.89 -5.18 27.53
N CYS A 79 1.40 -5.51 26.35
CA CYS A 79 2.71 -6.14 26.28
C CYS A 79 3.78 -5.14 26.81
N GLY A 80 4.85 -5.63 27.42
CA GLY A 80 5.89 -4.81 28.05
C GLY A 80 5.57 -4.32 29.47
N GLU A 81 4.46 -4.76 30.08
CA GLU A 81 4.07 -4.38 31.44
C GLU A 81 4.11 -5.55 32.43
N MET A 82 4.16 -5.23 33.74
CA MET A 82 4.01 -6.21 34.81
C MET A 82 2.54 -6.54 35.01
N VAL A 83 2.20 -7.83 34.91
CA VAL A 83 0.84 -8.33 35.02
C VAL A 83 0.69 -9.23 36.25
N PRO A 84 -0.31 -9.01 37.11
CA PRO A 84 -0.60 -9.90 38.22
C PRO A 84 -1.20 -11.20 37.67
N LYS A 85 -0.50 -12.31 37.87
CA LYS A 85 -0.99 -13.67 37.62
C LYS A 85 -1.09 -14.44 38.94
N SER A 86 -2.01 -15.39 38.99
CA SER A 86 -2.08 -16.34 40.10
C SER A 86 -1.17 -17.53 39.81
N ASP A 87 -0.33 -17.92 40.76
CA ASP A 87 0.40 -19.20 40.66
C ASP A 87 -0.55 -20.40 40.79
N ALA A 88 -0.01 -21.61 40.60
CA ALA A 88 -0.78 -22.86 40.73
C ALA A 88 -1.41 -23.08 42.12
N LYS A 89 -1.07 -22.25 43.13
CA LYS A 89 -1.57 -22.29 44.50
C LYS A 89 -2.45 -21.06 44.83
N GLY A 90 -2.78 -20.23 43.85
CA GLY A 90 -3.64 -19.05 44.01
C GLY A 90 -2.96 -17.83 44.63
N LYS A 91 -1.62 -17.82 44.79
CA LYS A 91 -0.87 -16.64 45.24
C LYS A 91 -0.67 -15.68 44.07
N ARG A 92 -0.92 -14.39 44.30
CA ARG A 92 -0.60 -13.33 43.34
C ARG A 92 0.92 -13.22 43.14
N ILE A 93 1.35 -13.27 41.89
CA ILE A 93 2.71 -13.06 41.42
C ILE A 93 2.66 -12.09 40.24
N ASP A 94 3.52 -11.08 40.24
CA ASP A 94 3.64 -10.18 39.10
C ASP A 94 4.63 -10.77 38.08
N VAL A 95 4.17 -10.96 36.85
CA VAL A 95 4.93 -11.53 35.73
C VAL A 95 5.10 -10.47 34.66
N PHE A 96 6.28 -10.34 34.07
CA PHE A 96 6.47 -9.42 32.95
C PHE A 96 5.84 -9.99 31.67
N ASN A 97 4.85 -9.30 31.10
CA ASN A 97 4.24 -9.68 29.83
C ASN A 97 5.18 -9.26 28.69
N THR A 98 5.90 -10.20 28.09
CA THR A 98 6.86 -9.86 27.02
C THR A 98 6.12 -9.64 25.69
N CYS A 99 6.37 -8.49 25.03
CA CYS A 99 5.95 -8.31 23.63
C CYS A 99 6.68 -9.28 22.71
N THR A 100 6.12 -9.47 21.51
CA THR A 100 6.80 -10.26 20.50
C THR A 100 8.08 -9.62 20.03
N VAL A 101 9.10 -10.46 19.91
CA VAL A 101 10.42 -10.02 19.47
C VAL A 101 10.39 -9.69 17.98
N PRO A 102 11.10 -8.67 17.49
CA PRO A 102 11.06 -8.29 16.06
C PRO A 102 11.43 -9.38 15.05
N ALA A 103 12.17 -10.40 15.49
CA ALA A 103 12.51 -11.59 14.70
C ALA A 103 11.31 -12.54 14.52
N ARG A 104 10.28 -12.39 15.36
CA ARG A 104 9.03 -13.15 15.36
C ARG A 104 7.81 -12.35 14.87
N PHE A 105 8.04 -11.27 14.11
CA PHE A 105 6.98 -10.42 13.57
C PHE A 105 6.33 -10.95 12.30
N GLY A 106 5.00 -11.01 12.28
CA GLY A 106 4.20 -11.73 11.27
C GLY A 106 3.38 -12.86 11.89
N PRO A 107 2.65 -13.63 11.06
CA PRO A 107 1.61 -14.55 11.52
C PRO A 107 2.06 -15.52 12.61
N ASP A 108 1.29 -15.60 13.70
CA ASP A 108 1.59 -16.46 14.84
C ASP A 108 0.99 -17.86 14.71
N SER A 109 -0.10 -17.98 13.95
CA SER A 109 -0.82 -19.23 13.70
C SER A 109 -0.83 -19.65 12.23
N SER A 110 -1.13 -20.92 11.98
CA SER A 110 -1.37 -21.41 10.61
C SER A 110 -2.60 -20.76 9.96
N GLU A 111 -3.55 -20.36 10.78
CA GLU A 111 -4.80 -19.70 10.43
C GLU A 111 -4.50 -18.30 9.89
N GLU A 112 -3.83 -17.44 10.65
CA GLU A 112 -3.36 -16.12 10.19
C GLU A 112 -2.45 -16.23 8.96
N ALA A 113 -1.59 -17.25 8.93
CA ALA A 113 -0.69 -17.45 7.79
C ALA A 113 -1.43 -17.73 6.47
N THR A 114 -2.59 -18.39 6.53
CA THR A 114 -3.37 -18.80 5.34
C THR A 114 -4.55 -17.89 5.06
N LYS A 115 -5.01 -17.13 6.05
CA LYS A 115 -6.27 -16.40 6.02
C LYS A 115 -6.10 -15.03 6.69
N PRO A 116 -5.81 -13.98 5.89
CA PRO A 116 -5.64 -12.60 6.35
C PRO A 116 -6.72 -12.05 7.28
N GLN A 117 -7.94 -12.58 7.25
CA GLN A 117 -9.03 -12.14 8.12
C GLN A 117 -8.79 -12.46 9.61
N PHE A 118 -7.87 -13.38 9.91
CA PHE A 118 -7.50 -13.71 11.28
C PHE A 118 -6.32 -12.90 11.81
N ASP A 119 -5.68 -12.08 10.96
CA ASP A 119 -4.61 -11.17 11.35
C ASP A 119 -5.13 -10.23 12.45
N ASN A 120 -4.56 -10.36 13.65
CA ASN A 120 -5.12 -9.86 14.89
C ASN A 120 -4.31 -8.68 15.47
N ASP A 121 -3.04 -8.55 15.06
CA ASP A 121 -2.14 -7.46 15.46
C ASP A 121 -1.49 -6.75 14.27
N VAL A 122 -0.65 -5.75 14.55
CA VAL A 122 -0.04 -4.90 13.52
C VAL A 122 1.01 -5.65 12.68
N ASP A 123 1.76 -6.59 13.26
CA ASP A 123 2.87 -7.24 12.55
C ASP A 123 2.46 -8.42 11.69
N ASP A 124 1.27 -9.00 11.88
CA ASP A 124 0.67 -9.99 10.98
C ASP A 124 0.59 -9.54 9.51
N PHE A 125 0.46 -8.23 9.29
CA PHE A 125 0.34 -7.63 7.97
C PHE A 125 1.65 -7.53 7.18
N ILE A 126 2.80 -7.83 7.79
CA ILE A 126 4.11 -7.71 7.14
C ILE A 126 4.15 -8.61 5.90
N GLY A 127 4.50 -8.02 4.76
CA GLY A 127 4.66 -8.73 3.51
C GLY A 127 4.16 -7.97 2.29
N CYS A 128 3.93 -8.71 1.21
CA CYS A 128 3.46 -8.22 -0.08
C CYS A 128 1.98 -8.57 -0.26
N TRP A 129 1.18 -7.60 -0.67
CA TRP A 129 -0.27 -7.70 -0.86
C TRP A 129 -0.62 -7.35 -2.30
N GLY A 130 -0.99 -8.36 -3.07
CA GLY A 130 -1.17 -8.28 -4.51
C GLY A 130 -1.25 -9.65 -5.16
N THR A 131 -1.37 -9.66 -6.48
CA THR A 131 -1.49 -10.89 -7.27
C THR A 131 -0.21 -11.73 -7.23
N ALA A 132 -0.29 -12.99 -7.66
CA ALA A 132 0.87 -13.87 -7.75
C ALA A 132 1.99 -13.34 -8.66
N GLN A 133 1.63 -12.54 -9.66
CA GLN A 133 2.59 -11.94 -10.59
C GLN A 133 3.31 -10.74 -9.96
N GLN A 134 2.60 -9.97 -9.12
CA GLN A 134 3.16 -8.82 -8.42
C GLN A 134 4.01 -9.24 -7.21
N CYS A 135 3.55 -10.27 -6.50
CA CYS A 135 4.18 -10.85 -5.31
C CYS A 135 4.51 -12.34 -5.58
N PRO A 136 5.66 -12.65 -6.20
CA PRO A 136 5.95 -14.01 -6.68
C PRO A 136 6.33 -14.99 -5.56
N GLN A 137 6.80 -14.50 -4.41
CA GLN A 137 7.24 -15.35 -3.31
C GLN A 137 6.06 -15.66 -2.41
N THR A 138 5.47 -16.86 -2.49
CA THR A 138 4.40 -17.24 -1.54
C THR A 138 4.95 -17.33 -0.11
N TYR A 139 4.26 -16.74 0.85
CA TYR A 139 4.57 -16.97 2.26
C TYR A 139 4.18 -18.40 2.67
N THR A 140 5.09 -19.12 3.32
CA THR A 140 4.80 -20.45 3.90
C THR A 140 5.12 -20.43 5.37
N TYR A 141 4.09 -20.55 6.19
CA TYR A 141 4.22 -20.78 7.62
C TYR A 141 4.54 -22.25 7.88
N ASN A 142 5.64 -22.50 8.58
CA ASN A 142 6.03 -23.83 9.00
C ASN A 142 5.67 -23.96 10.48
N GLY A 143 4.61 -24.71 10.81
CA GLY A 143 4.09 -24.81 12.18
C GLY A 143 5.07 -25.33 13.24
N LYS A 144 6.29 -25.75 12.86
CA LYS A 144 7.38 -26.11 13.77
C LYS A 144 8.48 -25.04 13.87
N ALA A 145 8.53 -24.11 12.93
CA ALA A 145 9.54 -23.07 12.82
C ALA A 145 8.90 -21.78 12.29
N TYR A 146 8.66 -20.84 13.20
CA TYR A 146 8.25 -19.49 12.87
C TYR A 146 9.19 -18.88 11.82
N LYS A 147 8.63 -18.25 10.78
CA LYS A 147 9.39 -17.52 9.76
C LYS A 147 8.78 -16.15 9.56
N LYS A 148 9.53 -15.10 9.88
CA LYS A 148 9.13 -13.71 9.58
C LYS A 148 8.92 -13.54 8.07
N PRO A 149 7.77 -13.00 7.62
CA PRO A 149 7.57 -12.67 6.21
C PRO A 149 8.62 -11.66 5.74
N THR A 150 9.09 -11.82 4.51
CA THR A 150 9.89 -10.79 3.83
C THR A 150 8.97 -9.83 3.11
N LEU A 151 9.45 -8.63 2.73
CA LEU A 151 8.63 -7.67 1.96
C LEU A 151 8.21 -8.18 0.56
N ALA A 152 8.81 -9.27 0.08
CA ALA A 152 8.41 -9.94 -1.16
C ALA A 152 7.42 -11.10 -0.91
N SER A 153 7.26 -11.53 0.34
CA SER A 153 6.41 -12.66 0.72
C SER A 153 4.94 -12.28 0.59
N ARG A 154 4.25 -12.88 -0.38
CA ARG A 154 2.82 -12.71 -0.63
C ARG A 154 2.01 -13.21 0.56
N ARG A 155 1.28 -12.30 1.20
CA ARG A 155 0.36 -12.57 2.32
C ARG A 155 -1.09 -12.75 1.85
N GLY A 156 -1.49 -12.02 0.82
CA GLY A 156 -2.84 -12.05 0.26
C GLY A 156 -2.94 -11.16 -0.98
N ASN A 157 -4.15 -11.02 -1.50
CA ASN A 157 -4.47 -10.02 -2.51
C ASN A 157 -4.70 -8.65 -1.86
N LEU A 158 -4.67 -7.60 -2.66
CA LEU A 158 -4.90 -6.24 -2.16
C LEU A 158 -6.33 -6.03 -1.63
N VAL A 159 -7.30 -6.76 -2.18
CA VAL A 159 -8.71 -6.73 -1.75
C VAL A 159 -8.93 -7.36 -0.37
N ASP A 160 -8.03 -8.24 0.08
CA ASP A 160 -8.11 -8.84 1.42
C ASP A 160 -7.86 -7.78 2.51
N LEU A 161 -7.14 -6.70 2.14
CA LEU A 161 -6.95 -5.54 2.99
C LEU A 161 -8.13 -4.55 2.89
N VAL A 162 -8.56 -4.28 1.66
CA VAL A 162 -9.59 -3.27 1.39
C VAL A 162 -10.76 -3.95 0.67
N PRO A 163 -11.70 -4.57 1.40
CA PRO A 163 -12.74 -5.44 0.83
C PRO A 163 -13.79 -4.68 0.02
N SER A 164 -13.82 -3.35 0.09
CA SER A 164 -14.68 -2.50 -0.75
C SER A 164 -14.13 -2.27 -2.16
N LEU A 165 -13.02 -2.91 -2.54
CA LEU A 165 -12.39 -2.73 -3.84
C LEU A 165 -12.72 -3.90 -4.80
N PRO A 166 -13.14 -3.62 -6.05
CA PRO A 166 -13.29 -4.65 -7.07
C PRO A 166 -11.92 -5.14 -7.58
N ASP A 167 -11.75 -6.46 -7.70
CA ASP A 167 -10.49 -7.14 -8.08
C ASP A 167 -9.90 -6.68 -9.43
N SER A 168 -10.74 -6.40 -10.43
CA SER A 168 -10.29 -6.09 -11.80
C SER A 168 -9.53 -4.77 -11.93
N ASP A 169 -9.71 -3.88 -10.95
CA ASP A 169 -9.36 -2.47 -11.05
C ASP A 169 -7.90 -2.16 -10.65
N TYR A 170 -7.20 -3.17 -10.11
CA TYR A 170 -5.91 -3.00 -9.44
C TYR A 170 -4.84 -4.02 -9.84
N ASN A 171 -4.96 -4.67 -11.00
CA ASN A 171 -3.95 -5.60 -11.53
C ASN A 171 -2.52 -5.01 -11.66
N HIS A 172 -2.39 -3.69 -11.61
CA HIS A 172 -1.10 -2.98 -11.69
C HIS A 172 -0.72 -2.26 -10.40
N ILE A 173 -1.50 -2.41 -9.32
CA ILE A 173 -1.23 -1.81 -8.02
C ILE A 173 -1.08 -2.93 -6.99
N PHE A 174 -0.03 -2.84 -6.18
CA PHE A 174 0.19 -3.72 -5.04
C PHE A 174 0.81 -2.93 -3.90
N ALA A 175 0.69 -3.46 -2.69
CA ALA A 175 1.25 -2.83 -1.49
C ALA A 175 2.27 -3.74 -0.82
N THR A 176 3.31 -3.16 -0.23
CA THR A 176 4.16 -3.86 0.73
C THR A 176 4.08 -3.17 2.07
N ILE A 177 3.99 -3.97 3.13
CA ILE A 177 3.84 -3.49 4.50
C ILE A 177 5.06 -3.96 5.28
N ASN A 178 5.71 -3.01 5.96
CA ASN A 178 6.79 -3.26 6.90
C ASN A 178 6.43 -2.68 8.26
N VAL A 179 6.89 -3.33 9.33
CA VAL A 179 6.70 -2.86 10.70
C VAL A 179 8.05 -2.86 11.42
N GLU A 180 8.39 -1.71 11.99
CA GLU A 180 9.63 -1.46 12.72
C GLU A 180 9.30 -1.05 14.16
N VAL A 181 10.04 -1.56 15.14
CA VAL A 181 9.88 -1.10 16.53
C VAL A 181 10.66 0.20 16.73
N VAL A 182 10.02 1.19 17.32
CA VAL A 182 10.63 2.48 17.69
C VAL A 182 10.56 2.64 19.20
N GLY A 183 11.70 2.47 19.88
CA GLY A 183 11.76 2.47 21.34
C GLY A 183 11.10 1.22 21.93
N GLN A 184 10.37 1.37 23.04
CA GLN A 184 9.70 0.25 23.73
C GLN A 184 8.18 0.22 23.56
N SER A 185 7.57 1.27 23.02
CA SER A 185 6.11 1.46 23.07
C SER A 185 5.49 1.90 21.75
N LEU A 186 6.26 1.95 20.66
CA LEU A 186 5.76 2.34 19.34
C LEU A 186 6.18 1.32 18.28
N LYS A 187 5.25 0.99 17.39
CA LYS A 187 5.48 0.28 16.13
C LYS A 187 5.26 1.28 14.99
N LYS A 188 6.28 1.48 14.15
CA LYS A 188 6.22 2.28 12.93
C LYS A 188 5.78 1.37 11.78
N VAL A 189 4.60 1.64 11.25
CA VAL A 189 4.02 0.93 10.11
C VAL A 189 4.36 1.71 8.85
N ILE A 190 4.98 1.04 7.88
CA ILE A 190 5.37 1.60 6.60
C ILE A 190 4.62 0.84 5.51
N VAL A 191 3.79 1.54 4.75
CA VAL A 191 3.03 1.00 3.63
C VAL A 191 3.58 1.62 2.36
N ASN A 192 4.20 0.81 1.50
CA ASN A 192 4.61 1.22 0.16
C ASN A 192 3.55 0.79 -0.84
N VAL A 193 2.86 1.73 -1.47
CA VAL A 193 1.91 1.47 -2.56
C VAL A 193 2.64 1.66 -3.88
N ASN A 194 2.77 0.58 -4.65
CA ASN A 194 3.38 0.59 -5.97
C ASN A 194 2.28 0.69 -7.04
N ALA A 195 2.19 1.83 -7.72
CA ALA A 195 1.23 2.08 -8.80
C ALA A 195 1.80 1.74 -10.19
N GLY A 196 2.73 0.79 -10.27
CA GLY A 196 3.36 0.36 -11.51
C GLY A 196 4.21 1.47 -12.15
N ARG A 197 3.91 1.83 -13.40
CA ARG A 197 4.64 2.88 -14.14
C ARG A 197 4.42 4.30 -13.61
N TYR A 198 3.41 4.50 -12.76
CA TYR A 198 3.02 5.82 -12.27
C TYR A 198 3.77 6.24 -11.00
N GLY A 199 4.50 5.33 -10.37
CA GLY A 199 5.36 5.61 -9.23
C GLY A 199 5.12 4.70 -8.04
N LYS A 200 5.93 4.92 -7.00
CA LYS A 200 5.80 4.27 -5.69
C LYS A 200 5.61 5.36 -4.64
N TYR A 201 4.70 5.12 -3.71
CA TYR A 201 4.33 6.09 -2.68
C TYR A 201 4.43 5.43 -1.30
N ASP A 202 5.11 6.10 -0.38
CA ASP A 202 5.31 5.63 0.98
C ASP A 202 4.34 6.36 1.93
N TYR A 203 3.64 5.57 2.74
CA TYR A 203 2.77 6.05 3.80
C TYR A 203 3.28 5.49 5.12
N ILE A 204 3.37 6.35 6.14
CA ILE A 204 3.93 5.98 7.43
C ILE A 204 2.91 6.34 8.51
N ALA A 205 2.69 5.42 9.44
CA ALA A 205 1.96 5.68 10.66
C ALA A 205 2.65 5.04 11.86
N TYR A 206 2.22 5.45 13.05
CA TYR A 206 2.73 4.92 14.31
C TYR A 206 1.57 4.34 15.10
N LYS A 207 1.69 3.08 15.50
CA LYS A 207 0.83 2.45 16.50
C LYS A 207 1.54 2.53 17.84
N GLY A 208 0.85 3.06 18.84
CA GLY A 208 1.33 3.03 20.22
C GLY A 208 0.81 1.83 20.98
N ASN A 209 1.58 1.44 21.99
CA ASN A 209 1.23 0.46 22.98
C ASN A 209 0.56 1.18 24.17
N TYR A 210 -0.69 1.62 23.98
CA TYR A 210 -1.49 2.36 24.95
C TYR A 210 -2.81 1.67 25.24
#